data_AF-C5A1M9-F1
#
_entry.id   AF-C5A1M9-F1
#
_cell.length_a   1.000
_cell.length_b   1.000
_cell.length_c   1.000
_cell.angle_alpha   90.00
_cell.angle_beta   90.00
_cell.angle_gamma   90.00
#
_symmetry.space_group_name_H-M   'P 1'
#
loop_
_entity.id
_entity.type
_entity.pdbx_description
1 polymer ?
#
loop_
_entity_poly.entity_id
_entity_poly.type
_entity_poly.pdbx_seq_one_letter_code
_entity_poly.pdbx_strand_id
1 'polypeptide(L)'
;MMGFLRKFGILFIVFSFLLLLIYPDGIDDTGYSYKYTKYDTGFMSFHSKGYGVICPGQFGAYYESRDWGEDVFVRSFELTPDILRRLNDPYTFVNDMRKHATTVNLTRNGNRSTLILEWEDRGEFVNTYYRVVAVYVNDELREVSYETSHSLNYDPRNSSVCVDYIDVHIKYRVQKTRCWIKGIIWWKSALKNYLRSMAGEVEKHGNEPW
;
A
#
# COMPACT_ATOMS: atom_id res chain seq x y z
N MET A 1 1.42 -47.66 22.41
CA MET A 1 0.43 -46.58 22.15
C MET A 1 1.01 -45.30 21.54
N MET A 2 2.33 -45.23 21.24
CA MET A 2 2.98 -44.02 20.68
C MET A 2 3.05 -43.98 19.13
N GLY A 3 2.80 -45.09 18.44
CA GLY A 3 2.89 -45.17 16.97
C GLY A 3 1.64 -44.72 16.20
N PHE A 4 0.50 -44.57 16.88
CA PHE A 4 -0.79 -44.29 16.23
C PHE A 4 -1.01 -42.78 16.02
N LEU A 5 -0.58 -41.93 16.96
CA LEU A 5 -0.71 -40.47 16.89
C LEU A 5 0.16 -39.83 15.79
N ARG A 6 1.29 -40.43 15.44
CA ARG A 6 2.19 -39.91 14.39
C ARG A 6 1.63 -40.07 12.97
N LYS A 7 0.81 -41.11 12.73
CA LYS A 7 0.18 -41.36 11.43
C LYS A 7 -0.97 -40.41 11.15
N PHE A 8 -1.74 -40.02 12.18
CA PHE A 8 -2.83 -39.04 12.04
C PHE A 8 -2.32 -37.63 11.74
N GLY A 9 -1.21 -37.20 12.35
CA GLY A 9 -0.63 -35.88 12.09
C GLY A 9 -0.16 -35.69 10.64
N ILE A 10 0.47 -36.73 10.07
CA ILE A 10 0.89 -36.71 8.66
C ILE A 10 -0.33 -36.79 7.73
N LEU A 11 -1.33 -37.61 8.07
CA LEU A 11 -2.58 -37.69 7.30
C LEU A 11 -3.32 -36.36 7.28
N PHE A 12 -3.33 -35.60 8.38
CA PHE A 12 -4.01 -34.29 8.47
C PHE A 12 -3.30 -33.20 7.66
N ILE A 13 -1.96 -33.23 7.62
CA ILE A 13 -1.15 -32.31 6.80
C ILE A 13 -1.33 -32.63 5.31
N VAL A 14 -1.27 -33.92 4.95
CA VAL A 14 -1.49 -34.36 3.56
C VAL A 14 -2.93 -34.12 3.13
N PHE A 15 -3.92 -34.32 3.99
CA PHE A 15 -5.34 -34.03 3.71
C PHE A 15 -5.62 -32.51 3.63
N SER A 16 -4.93 -31.68 4.42
CA SER A 16 -5.00 -30.21 4.29
C SER A 16 -4.34 -29.72 2.99
N PHE A 17 -3.22 -30.34 2.58
CA PHE A 17 -2.59 -30.07 1.29
C PHE A 17 -3.42 -30.58 0.11
N LEU A 18 -4.12 -31.72 0.27
CA LEU A 18 -5.07 -32.23 -0.73
C LEU A 18 -6.33 -31.36 -0.80
N LEU A 19 -6.85 -30.84 0.32
CA LEU A 19 -7.97 -29.90 0.34
C LEU A 19 -7.64 -28.57 -0.35
N LEU A 20 -6.38 -28.12 -0.28
CA LEU A 20 -5.85 -26.99 -1.06
C LEU A 20 -5.78 -27.29 -2.57
N LEU A 21 -5.73 -28.56 -2.98
CA LEU A 21 -5.72 -28.99 -4.38
C LEU A 21 -7.13 -29.34 -4.91
N ILE A 22 -8.11 -29.64 -4.04
CA ILE A 22 -9.48 -30.10 -4.40
C ILE A 22 -10.52 -28.96 -4.34
N TYR A 23 -10.12 -27.68 -4.30
CA TYR A 23 -11.04 -26.55 -4.48
C TYR A 23 -10.76 -25.79 -5.80
N PRO A 24 -11.18 -26.31 -6.97
CA PRO A 24 -10.97 -25.62 -8.24
C PRO A 24 -12.03 -24.53 -8.53
N ASP A 25 -13.17 -24.51 -7.81
CA ASP A 25 -14.35 -23.72 -8.22
C ASP A 25 -14.55 -22.37 -7.49
N GLY A 26 -13.55 -21.85 -6.77
CA GLY A 26 -13.74 -20.64 -5.95
C GLY A 26 -12.60 -19.62 -5.93
N ILE A 27 -11.55 -19.84 -6.72
CA ILE A 27 -10.40 -18.94 -6.81
C ILE A 27 -10.70 -17.94 -7.93
N ASP A 28 -11.29 -16.82 -7.55
CA ASP A 28 -11.52 -15.71 -8.45
C ASP A 28 -10.17 -15.01 -8.80
N ASP A 29 -9.92 -14.81 -10.09
CA ASP A 29 -8.73 -14.15 -10.65
C ASP A 29 -8.85 -12.60 -10.63
N THR A 30 -9.86 -12.07 -9.91
CA THR A 30 -10.12 -10.63 -9.76
C THR A 30 -9.31 -9.93 -8.67
N GLY A 31 -8.53 -10.68 -7.89
CA GLY A 31 -7.71 -10.12 -6.82
C GLY A 31 -6.53 -9.28 -7.31
N TYR A 32 -6.05 -8.39 -6.45
CA TYR A 32 -4.79 -7.70 -6.66
C TYR A 32 -4.04 -7.54 -5.34
N SER A 33 -2.72 -7.45 -5.46
CA SER A 33 -1.80 -7.17 -4.38
C SER A 33 -1.02 -5.91 -4.70
N TYR A 34 -0.52 -5.24 -3.67
CA TYR A 34 0.30 -4.06 -3.86
C TYR A 34 1.40 -3.96 -2.82
N LYS A 35 2.58 -3.55 -3.28
CA LYS A 35 3.66 -3.06 -2.43
C LYS A 35 3.54 -1.56 -2.30
N TYR A 36 3.63 -1.08 -1.08
CA TYR A 36 3.63 0.33 -0.71
C TYR A 36 5.01 0.70 -0.16
N THR A 37 5.50 1.86 -0.52
CA THR A 37 6.71 2.45 0.07
C THR A 37 6.48 3.94 0.22
N LYS A 38 6.83 4.47 1.38
CA LYS A 38 6.81 5.90 1.69
C LYS A 38 8.19 6.33 2.18
N TYR A 39 8.65 7.45 1.65
CA TYR A 39 9.88 8.12 2.05
C TYR A 39 9.55 9.60 2.23
N ASP A 40 9.86 10.13 3.41
CA ASP A 40 9.75 11.55 3.71
C ASP A 40 11.15 12.16 3.74
N THR A 41 11.33 13.32 3.12
CA THR A 41 12.55 14.13 3.18
C THR A 41 12.24 15.47 3.82
N GLY A 42 13.01 15.85 4.85
CA GLY A 42 12.85 17.12 5.56
C GLY A 42 12.92 16.95 7.07
N PHE A 43 12.31 17.88 7.80
CA PHE A 43 12.28 17.86 9.26
C PHE A 43 11.46 16.67 9.77
N MET A 44 12.07 15.81 10.60
CA MET A 44 11.50 14.51 11.01
C MET A 44 11.15 13.62 9.81
N SER A 45 12.17 13.03 9.19
CA SER A 45 12.01 12.07 8.10
C SER A 45 11.45 10.74 8.60
N PHE A 46 10.54 10.15 7.82
CA PHE A 46 9.84 8.90 8.11
C PHE A 46 9.90 7.95 6.92
N HIS A 47 10.05 6.67 7.22
CA HIS A 47 10.05 5.59 6.24
C HIS A 47 9.04 4.52 6.60
N SER A 48 8.23 4.13 5.61
CA SER A 48 7.37 2.97 5.76
C SER A 48 7.30 2.11 4.52
N LYS A 49 7.12 0.81 4.74
CA LYS A 49 6.90 -0.20 3.70
C LYS A 49 5.66 -1.00 4.05
N GLY A 50 4.85 -1.30 3.05
CA GLY A 50 3.62 -2.04 3.26
C GLY A 50 3.33 -3.03 2.16
N TYR A 51 2.47 -3.98 2.48
CA TYR A 51 1.93 -4.92 1.52
C TYR A 51 0.45 -5.16 1.80
N GLY A 52 -0.36 -5.03 0.76
CA GLY A 52 -1.78 -5.28 0.81
C GLY A 52 -2.23 -6.27 -0.24
N VAL A 53 -3.35 -6.92 0.05
CA VAL A 53 -4.08 -7.78 -0.88
C VAL A 53 -5.56 -7.47 -0.78
N ILE A 54 -6.20 -7.27 -1.92
CA ILE A 54 -7.63 -7.03 -2.04
C ILE A 54 -8.22 -8.09 -2.94
N CYS A 55 -9.30 -8.69 -2.44
CA CYS A 55 -10.21 -9.58 -3.14
C CYS A 55 -11.56 -8.87 -3.20
N PRO A 56 -11.86 -8.19 -4.33
CA PRO A 56 -13.06 -7.38 -4.45
C PRO A 56 -14.33 -8.13 -4.03
N GLY A 57 -15.18 -7.48 -3.22
CA GLY A 57 -16.41 -8.05 -2.70
C GLY A 57 -16.25 -9.17 -1.66
N GLN A 58 -15.02 -9.52 -1.24
CA GLN A 58 -14.78 -10.69 -0.38
C GLN A 58 -13.90 -10.37 0.83
N PHE A 59 -12.72 -9.78 0.61
CA PHE A 59 -11.72 -9.64 1.66
C PHE A 59 -10.64 -8.63 1.30
N GLY A 60 -10.08 -7.96 2.30
CA GLY A 60 -8.89 -7.14 2.15
C GLY A 60 -8.02 -7.22 3.38
N ALA A 61 -6.70 -7.20 3.19
CA ALA A 61 -5.76 -7.08 4.29
C ALA A 61 -4.54 -6.27 3.89
N TYR A 62 -3.99 -5.57 4.86
CA TYR A 62 -2.85 -4.70 4.71
C TYR A 62 -1.96 -4.78 5.94
N TYR A 63 -0.66 -4.78 5.69
CA TYR A 63 0.36 -4.62 6.71
C TYR A 63 1.30 -3.48 6.32
N GLU A 64 1.73 -2.70 7.31
CA GLU A 64 2.75 -1.67 7.17
C GLU A 64 3.75 -1.79 8.30
N SER A 65 5.04 -1.70 7.96
CA SER A 65 6.13 -1.51 8.90
C SER A 65 6.64 -0.08 8.80
N ARG A 66 6.80 0.57 9.95
CA ARG A 66 7.32 1.94 10.07
C ARG A 66 8.65 1.90 10.85
N ASP A 67 9.54 2.82 10.49
CA ASP A 67 10.85 3.03 11.13
C ASP A 67 10.79 3.25 12.66
N TRP A 68 9.74 3.88 13.19
CA TRP A 68 9.55 4.09 14.64
C TRP A 68 9.03 2.86 15.42
N GLY A 69 9.00 1.69 14.78
CA GLY A 69 8.62 0.43 15.43
C GLY A 69 7.10 0.21 15.57
N GLU A 70 6.28 1.07 14.99
CA GLU A 70 4.84 0.88 14.88
C GLU A 70 4.49 0.06 13.64
N ASP A 71 3.85 -1.09 13.86
CA ASP A 71 3.30 -1.90 12.79
C ASP A 71 1.80 -1.66 12.66
N VAL A 72 1.33 -1.40 11.45
CA VAL A 72 -0.11 -1.37 11.13
C VAL A 72 -0.52 -2.72 10.57
N PHE A 73 -1.63 -3.27 11.06
CA PHE A 73 -2.25 -4.45 10.48
C PHE A 73 -3.77 -4.28 10.43
N VAL A 74 -4.33 -4.30 9.23
CA VAL A 74 -5.76 -4.16 8.97
C VAL A 74 -6.23 -5.37 8.16
N ARG A 75 -7.38 -5.92 8.53
CA ARG A 75 -8.09 -6.93 7.72
C ARG A 75 -9.59 -6.68 7.80
N SER A 76 -10.30 -6.94 6.71
CA SER A 76 -11.76 -6.82 6.66
C SER A 76 -12.36 -7.77 5.64
N PHE A 77 -13.58 -8.24 5.92
CA PHE A 77 -14.43 -8.97 4.97
C PHE A 77 -15.43 -8.04 4.27
N GLU A 78 -15.62 -6.84 4.81
CA GLU A 78 -16.48 -5.81 4.25
C GLU A 78 -15.60 -4.69 3.69
N LEU A 79 -15.66 -4.48 2.38
CA LEU A 79 -14.81 -3.56 1.64
C LEU A 79 -15.53 -2.25 1.33
N THR A 80 -15.94 -1.53 2.38
CA THR A 80 -16.48 -0.17 2.22
C THR A 80 -15.36 0.81 1.81
N PRO A 81 -15.69 1.98 1.23
CA PRO A 81 -14.70 2.99 0.87
C PRO A 81 -13.78 3.39 2.04
N ASP A 82 -14.31 3.52 3.26
CA ASP A 82 -13.50 3.86 4.43
C ASP A 82 -12.54 2.74 4.83
N ILE A 83 -12.97 1.49 4.69
CA ILE A 83 -12.10 0.34 4.92
C ILE A 83 -11.00 0.28 3.86
N LEU A 84 -11.30 0.54 2.59
CA LEU A 84 -10.29 0.59 1.53
C LEU A 84 -9.24 1.67 1.78
N ARG A 85 -9.63 2.84 2.32
CA ARG A 85 -8.67 3.85 2.79
C ARG A 85 -7.77 3.33 3.91
N ARG A 86 -8.35 2.65 4.92
CA ARG A 86 -7.59 2.04 6.02
C ARG A 86 -6.68 0.90 5.58
N LEU A 87 -7.04 0.22 4.49
CA LEU A 87 -6.21 -0.77 3.83
C LEU A 87 -5.12 -0.12 2.96
N ASN A 88 -5.11 1.20 2.81
CA ASN A 88 -4.17 1.91 1.93
C ASN A 88 -4.27 1.42 0.47
N ASP A 89 -5.49 1.20 -0.02
CA ASP A 89 -5.75 0.73 -1.37
C ASP A 89 -5.33 1.77 -2.44
N PRO A 90 -4.45 1.42 -3.40
CA PRO A 90 -4.01 2.33 -4.45
C PRO A 90 -5.12 2.83 -5.37
N TYR A 91 -6.17 2.05 -5.62
CA TYR A 91 -7.29 2.49 -6.47
C TYR A 91 -8.10 3.58 -5.78
N THR A 92 -8.44 3.34 -4.51
CA THR A 92 -9.13 4.31 -3.66
C THR A 92 -8.28 5.58 -3.49
N PHE A 93 -6.98 5.45 -3.28
CA PHE A 93 -6.05 6.58 -3.20
C PHE A 93 -6.10 7.47 -4.44
N VAL A 94 -5.93 6.90 -5.64
CA VAL A 94 -6.00 7.66 -6.90
C VAL A 94 -7.37 8.33 -7.08
N ASN A 95 -8.45 7.62 -6.75
CA ASN A 95 -9.80 8.15 -6.89
C ASN A 95 -10.07 9.31 -5.92
N ASP A 96 -9.56 9.25 -4.69
CA ASP A 96 -9.68 10.35 -3.74
C ASP A 96 -8.84 11.55 -4.20
N MET A 97 -7.59 11.35 -4.63
CA MET A 97 -6.74 12.44 -5.13
C MET A 97 -7.30 13.11 -6.39
N ARG A 98 -7.97 12.36 -7.26
CA ARG A 98 -8.63 12.91 -8.45
C ARG A 98 -9.69 13.95 -8.12
N LYS A 99 -10.33 13.88 -6.95
CA LYS A 99 -11.33 14.86 -6.50
C LYS A 99 -10.72 16.20 -6.12
N HIS A 100 -9.44 16.22 -5.78
CA HIS A 100 -8.69 17.42 -5.39
C HIS A 100 -7.91 18.04 -6.54
N ALA A 101 -7.59 17.25 -7.57
CA ALA A 101 -6.78 17.67 -8.70
C ALA A 101 -7.39 18.88 -9.44
N THR A 102 -6.60 19.94 -9.60
CA THR A 102 -6.95 21.08 -10.47
C THR A 102 -6.55 20.81 -11.91
N THR A 103 -5.49 20.02 -12.12
CA THR A 103 -5.01 19.59 -13.42
C THR A 103 -5.12 18.07 -13.54
N VAL A 104 -5.74 17.60 -14.62
CA VAL A 104 -5.91 16.18 -14.94
C VAL A 104 -5.44 15.94 -16.36
N ASN A 105 -4.37 15.17 -16.52
CA ASN A 105 -3.82 14.81 -17.83
C ASN A 105 -3.81 13.29 -18.00
N LEU A 106 -4.41 12.78 -19.08
CA LEU A 106 -4.40 11.36 -19.43
C LEU A 106 -3.72 11.18 -20.77
N THR A 107 -2.57 10.51 -20.76
CA THR A 107 -1.86 10.11 -21.97
C THR A 107 -2.05 8.62 -22.23
N ARG A 108 -2.27 8.24 -23.49
CA ARG A 108 -2.45 6.84 -23.90
C ARG A 108 -1.44 6.51 -24.99
N ASN A 109 -0.72 5.41 -24.82
CA ASN A 109 0.23 4.88 -25.80
C ASN A 109 0.09 3.36 -25.87
N GLY A 110 -0.60 2.88 -26.92
CA GLY A 110 -0.91 1.46 -27.09
C GLY A 110 -1.72 0.93 -25.91
N ASN A 111 -1.20 -0.09 -25.24
CA ASN A 111 -1.83 -0.70 -24.07
C ASN A 111 -1.48 -0.03 -22.73
N ARG A 112 -0.68 1.04 -22.76
CA ARG A 112 -0.27 1.79 -21.57
C ARG A 112 -0.99 3.12 -21.52
N SER A 113 -1.60 3.43 -20.38
CA SER A 113 -2.16 4.76 -20.10
C SER A 113 -1.50 5.36 -18.86
N THR A 114 -1.20 6.65 -18.87
CA THR A 114 -0.63 7.38 -17.72
C THR A 114 -1.53 8.55 -17.38
N LEU A 115 -2.10 8.52 -16.18
CA LEU A 115 -2.88 9.58 -15.58
C LEU A 115 -1.97 10.41 -14.67
N ILE A 116 -1.92 11.71 -14.89
CA ILE A 116 -1.21 12.67 -14.06
C ILE A 116 -2.26 13.59 -13.44
N LEU A 117 -2.22 13.73 -12.11
CA LEU A 117 -3.08 14.60 -11.32
C LEU A 117 -2.20 15.57 -10.56
N GLU A 118 -2.48 16.87 -10.68
CA GLU A 118 -1.69 17.91 -10.04
C GLU A 118 -2.62 18.94 -9.39
N TRP A 119 -2.21 19.43 -8.23
CA TRP A 119 -2.82 20.57 -7.54
C TRP A 119 -1.80 21.29 -6.68
N GLU A 120 -2.13 22.50 -6.26
CA GLU A 120 -1.31 23.31 -5.38
C GLU A 120 -2.14 23.83 -4.21
N ASP A 121 -1.50 23.99 -3.07
CA ASP A 121 -2.03 24.73 -1.92
C ASP A 121 -1.11 25.92 -1.64
N ARG A 122 -1.69 27.11 -1.52
CA ARG A 122 -0.95 28.36 -1.35
C ARG A 122 -1.04 28.80 0.10
N GLY A 123 0.00 28.50 0.86
CA GLY A 123 0.16 28.99 2.23
C GLY A 123 0.71 30.40 2.30
N GLU A 124 0.63 30.99 3.49
CA GLU A 124 1.17 32.32 3.79
C GLU A 124 2.69 32.39 3.52
N PHE A 125 3.42 31.33 3.89
CA PHE A 125 4.89 31.29 3.82
C PHE A 125 5.44 30.23 2.86
N VAL A 126 4.65 29.21 2.53
CA VAL A 126 5.06 28.07 1.69
C VAL A 126 3.95 27.70 0.72
N ASN A 127 4.28 27.49 -0.54
CA ASN A 127 3.42 26.80 -1.49
C ASN A 127 3.77 25.32 -1.47
N THR A 128 2.74 24.47 -1.45
CA THR A 128 2.88 23.03 -1.56
C THR A 128 2.30 22.57 -2.90
N TYR A 129 3.10 21.87 -3.68
CA TYR A 129 2.69 21.26 -4.94
C TYR A 129 2.54 19.77 -4.75
N TYR A 130 1.45 19.24 -5.28
CA TYR A 130 1.07 17.85 -5.16
C TYR A 130 0.98 17.23 -6.54
N ARG A 131 1.52 16.03 -6.68
CA ARG A 131 1.54 15.32 -7.95
C ARG A 131 1.29 13.83 -7.75
N VAL A 132 0.30 13.28 -8.46
CA VAL A 132 0.06 11.83 -8.56
C VAL A 132 0.28 11.40 -10.00
N VAL A 133 1.03 10.32 -10.20
CA VAL A 133 1.14 9.63 -11.49
C VAL A 133 0.64 8.20 -11.32
N ALA A 134 -0.45 7.86 -12.02
CA ALA A 134 -1.01 6.52 -12.05
C ALA A 134 -0.82 5.90 -13.44
N VAL A 135 -0.20 4.73 -13.49
CA VAL A 135 0.11 3.99 -14.73
C VAL A 135 -0.79 2.77 -14.82
N TYR A 136 -1.49 2.66 -15.94
CA TYR A 136 -2.34 1.53 -16.30
C TYR A 136 -1.73 0.76 -17.46
N VAL A 137 -1.77 -0.57 -17.39
CA VAL A 137 -1.34 -1.46 -18.49
C VAL A 137 -2.45 -2.48 -18.72
N ASN A 138 -2.97 -2.53 -19.95
CA ASN A 138 -4.18 -3.27 -20.32
C ASN A 138 -5.36 -2.92 -19.39
N ASP A 139 -5.56 -1.61 -19.16
CA ASP A 139 -6.59 -1.05 -18.28
C ASP A 139 -6.52 -1.44 -16.78
N GLU A 140 -5.50 -2.20 -16.38
CA GLU A 140 -5.22 -2.52 -14.96
C GLU A 140 -4.20 -1.55 -14.37
N LEU A 141 -4.46 -1.01 -13.18
CA LEU A 141 -3.50 -0.15 -12.47
C LEU A 141 -2.26 -0.97 -12.09
N ARG A 142 -1.08 -0.44 -12.42
CA ARG A 142 0.22 -1.10 -12.17
C ARG A 142 1.12 -0.32 -11.24
N GLU A 143 1.16 0.99 -11.38
CA GLU A 143 2.00 1.84 -10.55
C GLU A 143 1.23 3.10 -10.18
N VAL A 144 1.46 3.58 -8.96
CA VAL A 144 1.05 4.90 -8.52
C VAL A 144 2.26 5.53 -7.84
N SER A 145 2.63 6.74 -8.21
CA SER A 145 3.55 7.57 -7.45
C SER A 145 2.83 8.82 -6.99
N TYR A 146 3.10 9.24 -5.76
CA TYR A 146 2.65 10.50 -5.21
C TYR A 146 3.84 11.26 -4.65
N GLU A 147 3.90 12.55 -4.96
CA GLU A 147 5.00 13.43 -4.62
C GLU A 147 4.41 14.73 -4.08
N THR A 148 4.93 15.20 -2.94
CA THR A 148 4.80 16.60 -2.52
C THR A 148 6.13 17.32 -2.71
N SER A 149 6.05 18.59 -3.08
CA SER A 149 7.21 19.48 -3.13
C SER A 149 6.83 20.85 -2.60
N HIS A 150 7.78 21.57 -2.01
CA HIS A 150 7.54 22.86 -1.38
C HIS A 150 8.38 23.97 -2.01
N SER A 151 7.83 25.18 -2.05
CA SER A 151 8.58 26.39 -2.36
C SER A 151 8.26 27.50 -1.36
N LEU A 152 9.28 28.19 -0.85
CA LEU A 152 9.08 29.37 0.00
C LEU A 152 8.49 30.52 -0.83
N ASN A 153 7.53 31.21 -0.23
CA ASN A 153 6.85 32.37 -0.84
C ASN A 153 7.49 33.71 -0.45
N TYR A 154 8.64 33.66 0.21
CA TYR A 154 9.39 34.81 0.69
C TYR A 154 10.89 34.58 0.51
N ASP A 155 11.66 35.65 0.59
CA ASP A 155 13.13 35.55 0.63
C ASP A 155 13.58 35.20 2.06
N PRO A 156 14.11 33.99 2.30
CA PRO A 156 14.54 33.59 3.64
C PRO A 156 15.68 34.43 4.20
N ARG A 157 16.42 35.19 3.37
CA ARG A 157 17.50 36.08 3.84
C ARG A 157 16.99 37.37 4.47
N ASN A 158 15.75 37.74 4.18
CA ASN A 158 15.13 39.01 4.60
C ASN A 158 13.94 38.78 5.54
N SER A 159 13.80 37.56 6.09
CA SER A 159 12.68 37.16 6.94
C SER A 159 13.18 36.58 8.26
N SER A 160 12.45 36.85 9.34
CA SER A 160 12.67 36.21 10.65
C SER A 160 11.87 34.92 10.83
N VAL A 161 11.10 34.51 9.82
CA VAL A 161 10.26 33.31 9.85
C VAL A 161 11.07 32.14 9.31
N CYS A 162 11.12 31.05 10.08
CA CYS A 162 11.63 29.75 9.65
C CYS A 162 10.45 28.81 9.46
N VAL A 163 10.41 28.08 8.35
CA VAL A 163 9.35 27.13 8.03
C VAL A 163 9.97 25.78 7.79
N ASP A 164 9.59 24.80 8.60
CA ASP A 164 9.90 23.40 8.37
C ASP A 164 8.81 22.77 7.50
N TYR A 165 9.23 21.99 6.52
CA TYR A 165 8.33 21.23 5.65
C TYR A 165 8.91 19.83 5.40
N ILE A 166 8.04 18.94 4.93
CA ILE A 166 8.36 17.56 4.63
C ILE A 166 7.86 17.25 3.23
N ASP A 167 8.78 16.93 2.33
CA ASP A 167 8.45 16.36 1.04
C ASP A 167 8.17 14.87 1.22
N VAL A 168 7.04 14.41 0.68
CA VAL A 168 6.51 13.07 0.83
C VAL A 168 6.55 12.38 -0.52
N HIS A 169 7.20 11.22 -0.56
CA HIS A 169 7.27 10.38 -1.74
C HIS A 169 6.63 9.03 -1.43
N ILE A 170 5.51 8.74 -2.08
CA ILE A 170 4.79 7.47 -1.96
C ILE A 170 4.85 6.73 -3.30
N LYS A 171 5.06 5.42 -3.24
CA LYS A 171 5.02 4.52 -4.40
C LYS A 171 4.20 3.29 -4.11
N TYR A 172 3.28 2.98 -5.01
CA TYR A 172 2.57 1.72 -5.09
C TYR A 172 3.02 0.94 -6.33
N ARG A 173 3.23 -0.37 -6.15
CA ARG A 173 3.38 -1.33 -7.25
C ARG A 173 2.29 -2.38 -7.13
N VAL A 174 1.42 -2.47 -8.12
CA VAL A 174 0.21 -3.29 -8.12
C VAL A 174 0.37 -4.48 -9.05
N GLN A 175 0.02 -5.66 -8.55
CA GLN A 175 0.09 -6.92 -9.28
C GLN A 175 -1.22 -7.67 -9.14
N LYS A 176 -1.77 -8.12 -10.27
CA LYS A 176 -2.90 -9.04 -10.29
C LYS A 176 -2.53 -10.32 -9.54
N THR A 177 -3.41 -10.79 -8.68
CA THR A 177 -3.21 -12.02 -7.91
C THR A 177 -4.52 -12.77 -7.78
N ARG A 178 -4.41 -14.06 -7.51
CA ARG A 178 -5.56 -14.88 -7.15
C ARG A 178 -6.01 -14.63 -5.72
N CYS A 179 -7.29 -14.82 -5.45
CA CYS A 179 -7.85 -14.76 -4.09
C CYS A 179 -7.60 -16.02 -3.24
N TRP A 180 -6.39 -16.56 -3.30
CA TRP A 180 -5.97 -17.76 -2.56
C TRP A 180 -5.91 -17.55 -1.05
N ILE A 181 -5.87 -16.29 -0.60
CA ILE A 181 -5.83 -15.90 0.82
C ILE A 181 -7.05 -16.43 1.60
N LYS A 182 -8.15 -16.81 0.93
CA LYS A 182 -9.31 -17.50 1.54
C LYS A 182 -8.94 -18.65 2.48
N GLY A 183 -7.86 -19.39 2.20
CA GLY A 183 -7.40 -20.48 3.06
C GLY A 183 -6.76 -20.04 4.38
N ILE A 184 -6.20 -18.81 4.44
CA ILE A 184 -5.47 -18.30 5.62
C ILE A 184 -6.13 -17.08 6.29
N ILE A 185 -7.22 -16.54 5.74
CA ILE A 185 -7.94 -15.35 6.30
C ILE A 185 -8.35 -15.52 7.77
N TRP A 186 -8.71 -16.74 8.18
CA TRP A 186 -9.18 -17.03 9.54
C TRP A 186 -8.04 -17.01 10.55
N TRP A 187 -6.79 -17.23 10.12
CA TRP A 187 -5.61 -17.25 10.98
C TRP A 187 -4.89 -15.91 10.93
N LYS A 188 -5.37 -14.97 11.76
CA LYS A 188 -4.85 -13.59 11.87
C LYS A 188 -3.32 -13.50 11.92
N SER A 189 -2.68 -14.34 12.74
CA SER A 189 -1.22 -14.33 12.90
C SER A 189 -0.49 -14.83 11.65
N ALA A 190 -0.99 -15.88 11.00
CA ALA A 190 -0.39 -16.40 9.77
C ALA A 190 -0.50 -15.37 8.64
N LEU A 191 -1.65 -14.72 8.51
CA LEU A 191 -1.87 -13.65 7.55
C LEU A 191 -0.96 -12.44 7.82
N LYS A 192 -0.86 -11.97 9.07
CA LYS A 192 0.03 -10.86 9.43
C LYS A 192 1.49 -11.18 9.09
N ASN A 193 1.97 -12.38 9.44
CA ASN A 193 3.34 -12.80 9.15
C ASN A 193 3.61 -12.91 7.65
N TYR A 194 2.64 -13.42 6.87
CA TYR A 194 2.74 -13.45 5.42
C TYR A 194 2.86 -12.04 4.84
N LEU A 195 1.96 -11.11 5.19
CA LEU A 195 2.00 -9.75 4.66
C LEU A 195 3.28 -9.01 5.09
N ARG A 196 3.74 -9.22 6.34
CA ARG A 196 5.02 -8.68 6.82
C ARG A 196 6.20 -9.16 5.98
N SER A 197 6.28 -10.46 5.71
CA SER A 197 7.34 -11.04 4.87
C SER A 197 7.33 -10.43 3.45
N MET A 198 6.14 -10.20 2.88
CA MET A 198 5.99 -9.64 1.54
C MET A 198 6.29 -8.14 1.46
N ALA A 199 5.97 -7.38 2.51
CA ALA A 199 6.30 -5.97 2.63
C ALA A 199 7.82 -5.75 2.73
N GLY A 200 8.52 -6.68 3.40
CA GLY A 200 9.89 -6.51 3.84
C GLY A 200 9.96 -5.62 5.07
N GLU A 201 11.17 -5.38 5.56
CA GLU A 201 11.39 -4.53 6.73
C GLU A 201 11.98 -3.17 6.30
N VAL A 202 11.58 -2.12 7.03
CA VAL A 202 12.30 -0.85 6.99
C VAL A 202 13.54 -1.03 7.86
N GLU A 203 14.72 -0.68 7.34
CA GLU A 203 15.92 -0.66 8.17
C GLU A 203 15.68 0.38 9.26
N LYS A 204 15.72 -0.05 10.53
CA LYS A 204 15.58 0.87 11.65
C LYS A 204 16.78 1.79 11.60
N HIS A 205 16.58 3.06 11.27
CA HIS A 205 17.57 4.08 11.58
C HIS A 205 17.71 4.08 13.10
N GLY A 206 18.83 3.54 13.58
CA GLY A 206 19.14 3.58 15.00
C GLY A 206 19.25 5.05 15.38
N ASN A 207 18.40 5.50 16.31
CA ASN A 207 18.37 6.83 16.92
C ASN A 207 19.53 7.73 16.44
N GLU A 208 19.38 8.37 15.28
CA GLU A 208 20.25 9.48 14.96
C GLU A 208 19.81 10.59 15.91
N PRO A 209 20.69 11.00 16.85
CA PRO A 209 20.37 12.10 17.73
C PRO A 209 20.35 13.34 16.85
N TRP A 210 19.17 13.93 16.69
CA TRP A 210 19.10 15.36 16.47
C TRP A 210 19.74 16.10 17.65
#